data_AF-A0A418LUI3-F1
#
_entry.id   AF-A0A418LUI3-F1
#
_cell.length_a   1.000
_cell.length_b   1.000
_cell.length_c   1.000
_cell.angle_alpha   90.00
_cell.angle_beta   90.00
_cell.angle_gamma   90.00
#
_symmetry.space_group_name_H-M   'P 1'
#
loop_
_entity.id
_entity.type
_entity.pdbx_description
1 polymer ?
#
loop_
_entity_poly.entity_id
_entity_poly.type
_entity_poly.pdbx_seq_one_letter_code
_entity_poly.pdbx_strand_id
1 'polypeptide(L)'
;NPVTTQTWANGRHIVRCVKVIQETWDVRTFCFMADQPILFFFKPGQFVTLELEIEGQPIMRSYTISSSPSVPYSFSVTIKRVPGGKVSNWLHDTLHEGQELAVHGPVGLFNAIDYPSPKVLYLSGGV
;
A
#
# COMPACT_ATOMS: atom_id res chain seq x y z
N ASN A 1 23.40 -7.61 18.20
CA ASN A 1 23.36 -7.85 16.74
C ASN A 1 23.25 -6.54 16.01
N PRO A 2 24.11 -6.25 15.02
CA PRO A 2 23.92 -5.08 14.18
C PRO A 2 22.57 -5.22 13.47
N VAL A 3 21.78 -4.16 13.49
CA VAL A 3 20.50 -4.09 12.79
C VAL A 3 20.80 -3.86 11.30
N THR A 4 20.73 -4.91 10.50
CA THR A 4 20.89 -4.80 9.05
C THR A 4 19.59 -4.27 8.45
N THR A 5 19.60 -3.03 7.96
CA THR A 5 18.47 -2.42 7.27
C THR A 5 18.44 -2.90 5.83
N GLN A 6 17.31 -3.45 5.38
CA GLN A 6 17.12 -3.89 4.00
C GLN A 6 16.45 -2.78 3.18
N THR A 7 16.75 -2.72 1.88
CA THR A 7 15.98 -1.87 0.95
C THR A 7 14.88 -2.71 0.31
N TRP A 8 13.69 -2.14 0.18
CA TRP A 8 12.56 -2.81 -0.41
C TRP A 8 12.84 -3.18 -1.88
N ALA A 9 12.78 -4.47 -2.16
CA ALA A 9 13.05 -5.05 -3.47
C ALA A 9 11.78 -5.73 -4.01
N ASN A 10 11.68 -5.86 -5.33
CA ASN A 10 10.57 -6.58 -5.95
C ASN A 10 10.49 -8.02 -5.41
N GLY A 11 9.31 -8.39 -4.92
CA GLY A 11 9.08 -9.70 -4.33
C GLY A 11 7.99 -9.64 -3.26
N ARG A 12 7.82 -10.75 -2.55
CA ARG A 12 6.80 -10.92 -1.51
C ARG A 12 7.37 -10.55 -0.14
N HIS A 13 6.74 -9.61 0.55
CA HIS A 13 7.14 -9.14 1.89
C HIS A 13 5.96 -9.25 2.85
N ILE A 14 6.20 -9.73 4.07
CA ILE A 14 5.18 -9.67 5.13
C ILE A 14 5.23 -8.28 5.76
N VAL A 15 4.06 -7.65 5.88
CA VAL A 15 3.90 -6.35 6.52
C VAL A 15 2.73 -6.39 7.49
N ARG A 16 2.82 -5.59 8.55
CA ARG A 16 1.77 -5.39 9.54
C ARG A 16 1.02 -4.10 9.27
N CYS A 17 -0.30 -4.16 9.33
CA CYS A 17 -1.14 -2.97 9.40
C CYS A 17 -0.92 -2.30 10.77
N VAL A 18 -0.30 -1.14 10.79
CA VAL A 18 0.02 -0.41 12.03
C VAL A 18 -0.97 0.70 12.33
N LYS A 19 -1.78 1.09 11.34
CA LYS A 19 -2.79 2.13 11.51
C LYS A 19 -3.92 1.98 10.50
N VAL A 20 -5.15 2.21 10.94
CA VAL A 20 -6.32 2.36 10.05
C VAL A 20 -6.98 3.72 10.31
N ILE A 21 -7.09 4.53 9.26
CA ILE A 21 -7.65 5.88 9.33
C ILE A 21 -8.95 5.92 8.54
N GLN A 22 -10.04 6.34 9.17
CA GLN A 22 -11.30 6.63 8.48
C GLN A 22 -11.21 8.02 7.84
N GLU A 23 -11.21 8.08 6.52
CA GLU A 23 -11.11 9.35 5.77
C GLU A 23 -12.49 9.94 5.47
N THR A 24 -13.42 9.09 5.00
CA THR A 24 -14.82 9.42 4.70
C THR A 24 -15.73 8.29 5.18
N TRP A 25 -17.03 8.30 4.87
CA TRP A 25 -17.94 7.19 5.22
C TRP A 25 -17.62 5.86 4.50
N ASP A 26 -16.94 5.92 3.35
CA ASP A 26 -16.58 4.75 2.51
C ASP A 26 -15.09 4.64 2.17
N VAL A 27 -14.23 5.56 2.62
CA VAL A 27 -12.79 5.52 2.34
C VAL A 27 -12.00 5.35 3.64
N ARG A 28 -11.03 4.43 3.61
CA ARG A 28 -10.06 4.22 4.68
C ARG A 28 -8.64 4.21 4.14
N THR A 29 -7.71 4.73 4.93
CA THR A 29 -6.27 4.60 4.71
C THR A 29 -5.71 3.52 5.63
N PHE A 30 -4.98 2.57 5.06
CA PHE A 30 -4.27 1.52 5.79
C PHE A 30 -2.77 1.79 5.72
N CYS A 31 -2.11 1.90 6.87
CA CYS A 31 -0.68 2.12 6.97
C CYS A 31 0.02 0.80 7.33
N PHE A 32 1.12 0.51 6.66
CA PHE A 32 1.87 -0.74 6.80
C PHE A 32 3.33 -0.50 7.17
N MET A 33 3.89 -1.40 7.96
CA MET A 33 5.31 -1.48 8.28
C MET A 33 5.77 -2.95 8.24
N ALA A 34 7.06 -3.19 7.99
CA ALA A 34 7.65 -4.51 8.18
C ALA A 34 8.20 -4.65 9.61
N ASP A 35 8.24 -5.87 10.12
CA ASP A 35 8.81 -6.19 11.44
C ASP A 35 10.31 -6.00 11.47
N GLN A 36 10.96 -6.41 10.39
CA GLN A 36 12.35 -6.13 10.16
C GLN A 36 12.47 -4.73 9.55
N PRO A 37 13.56 -4.01 9.83
CA PRO A 37 13.79 -2.70 9.26
C PRO A 37 13.99 -2.80 7.75
N ILE A 38 12.91 -2.51 7.02
CA ILE A 38 12.87 -2.38 5.57
C ILE A 38 12.65 -0.90 5.23
N LEU A 39 13.51 -0.37 4.38
CA LEU A 39 13.33 0.92 3.73
C LEU A 39 12.43 0.73 2.51
N PHE A 40 11.16 1.09 2.63
CA PHE A 40 10.18 1.16 1.55
C PHE A 40 10.54 2.27 0.57
N PHE A 41 11.41 1.96 -0.38
CA PHE A 41 11.81 2.87 -1.45
C PHE A 41 10.94 2.64 -2.69
N PHE A 42 10.20 3.67 -3.11
CA PHE A 42 9.33 3.63 -4.28
C PHE A 42 9.26 5.00 -4.96
N LYS A 43 8.87 5.03 -6.23
CA LYS A 43 8.59 6.28 -6.95
C LYS A 43 7.13 6.68 -6.73
N PRO A 44 6.82 7.98 -6.54
CA PRO A 44 5.44 8.44 -6.39
C PRO A 44 4.63 8.11 -7.64
N GLY A 45 3.53 7.36 -7.47
CA GLY A 45 2.70 6.83 -8.56
C GLY A 45 2.77 5.30 -8.72
N GLN A 46 3.74 4.63 -8.08
CA GLN A 46 3.82 3.16 -8.03
C GLN A 46 2.77 2.55 -7.10
N PHE A 47 2.55 1.25 -7.28
CA PHE A 47 1.57 0.47 -6.54
C PHE A 47 2.16 -0.79 -5.91
N VAL A 48 1.46 -1.30 -4.90
CA VAL A 48 1.67 -2.62 -4.30
C VAL A 48 0.53 -3.56 -4.66
N THR A 49 0.77 -4.86 -4.61
CA THR A 49 -0.28 -5.88 -4.69
C THR A 49 -0.41 -6.56 -3.34
N LEU A 50 -1.57 -6.43 -2.71
CA LEU A 50 -1.92 -7.14 -1.49
C LEU A 50 -2.29 -8.58 -1.85
N GLU A 51 -1.70 -9.54 -1.14
CA GLU A 51 -2.02 -10.95 -1.17
C GLU A 51 -2.89 -11.29 0.05
N LEU A 52 -4.12 -11.70 -0.21
CA LEU A 52 -5.16 -11.93 0.80
C LEU A 52 -5.69 -13.34 0.67
N GLU A 53 -6.16 -13.91 1.77
CA GLU A 53 -6.96 -15.14 1.76
C GLU A 53 -8.39 -14.79 2.19
N ILE A 54 -9.34 -14.91 1.27
CA ILE A 54 -10.74 -14.57 1.53
C ILE A 54 -11.60 -15.77 1.17
N GLU A 55 -12.26 -16.35 2.18
CA GLU A 55 -13.08 -17.58 2.05
C GLU A 55 -12.26 -18.77 1.54
N GLY A 56 -11.01 -18.91 2.02
CA GLY A 56 -10.09 -19.99 1.62
C GLY A 56 -9.56 -19.87 0.19
N GLN A 57 -9.76 -18.72 -0.47
CA GLN A 57 -9.24 -18.47 -1.81
C GLN A 57 -8.16 -17.38 -1.77
N PRO A 58 -6.98 -17.60 -2.38
CA PRO A 58 -5.97 -16.57 -2.51
C PRO A 58 -6.42 -15.52 -3.53
N ILE A 59 -6.40 -14.26 -3.13
CA ILE A 59 -6.78 -13.11 -3.96
C ILE A 59 -5.70 -12.05 -3.93
N MET A 60 -5.31 -11.61 -5.13
CA MET A 60 -4.34 -10.56 -5.34
C MET A 60 -5.05 -9.27 -5.77
N ARG A 61 -4.74 -8.14 -5.12
CA ARG A 61 -5.30 -6.84 -5.52
C ARG A 61 -4.29 -5.72 -5.41
N SER A 62 -4.14 -4.97 -6.50
CA SER A 62 -3.20 -3.86 -6.58
C SER A 62 -3.81 -2.54 -6.11
N TYR A 63 -3.05 -1.75 -5.36
CA TYR A 63 -3.38 -0.41 -4.89
C TYR A 63 -2.18 0.52 -4.98
N THR A 64 -2.39 1.71 -5.55
CA THR A 64 -1.37 2.77 -5.59
C THR A 64 -1.02 3.22 -4.19
N ILE A 65 0.28 3.41 -3.94
CA ILE A 65 0.78 3.90 -2.66
C ILE A 65 0.36 5.37 -2.51
N SER A 66 -0.36 5.69 -1.44
CA SER A 66 -0.89 7.04 -1.15
C SER A 66 -0.02 7.85 -0.18
N SER A 67 0.96 7.23 0.48
CA SER A 67 1.92 7.92 1.34
C SER A 67 3.11 8.51 0.58
N SER A 68 3.77 9.50 1.18
CA SER A 68 5.01 10.06 0.64
C SER A 68 6.16 9.05 0.71
N PRO A 69 7.00 8.91 -0.34
CA PRO A 69 8.23 8.12 -0.29
C PRO A 69 9.29 8.71 0.65
N SER A 70 9.09 9.91 1.19
CA SER A 70 9.96 10.52 2.21
C SER A 70 9.79 9.91 3.60
N VAL A 71 8.81 9.02 3.81
CA VAL A 71 8.61 8.27 5.05
C VAL A 71 9.06 6.83 4.79
N PRO A 72 10.32 6.47 5.05
CA PRO A 72 10.91 5.29 4.44
C PRO A 72 10.59 3.98 5.16
N TYR A 73 10.06 4.01 6.39
CA TYR A 73 9.78 2.78 7.17
C TYR A 73 8.32 2.37 7.16
N SER A 74 7.50 3.05 6.39
CA SER A 74 6.10 2.69 6.19
C SER A 74 5.63 3.06 4.80
N PHE A 75 4.53 2.46 4.38
CA PHE A 75 3.76 2.96 3.26
C PHE A 75 2.26 2.91 3.59
N SER A 76 1.44 3.60 2.82
CA SER A 76 -0.01 3.57 3.00
C SER A 76 -0.73 3.40 1.68
N VAL A 77 -1.93 2.82 1.75
CA VAL A 77 -2.88 2.74 0.63
C VAL A 77 -4.23 3.26 1.11
N THR A 78 -4.89 4.05 0.27
CA THR A 78 -6.19 4.65 0.57
C THR A 78 -7.23 4.00 -0.34
N ILE A 79 -8.23 3.36 0.27
CA ILE A 79 -9.11 2.42 -0.40
C ILE A 79 -10.56 2.77 -0.12
N LYS A 80 -11.32 2.99 -1.20
CA LYS A 80 -12.77 3.11 -1.15
C LYS A 80 -13.44 1.75 -1.11
N ARG A 81 -14.46 1.63 -0.27
CA ARG A 81 -15.39 0.51 -0.22
C ARG A 81 -16.27 0.55 -1.47
N VAL A 82 -16.16 -0.48 -2.29
CA VAL A 82 -16.96 -0.61 -3.51
C VAL A 82 -18.14 -1.53 -3.22
N PRO A 83 -19.40 -1.11 -3.39
CA PRO A 83 -20.56 -2.00 -3.20
C PRO A 83 -20.40 -3.31 -3.99
N GLY A 84 -20.53 -4.45 -3.30
CA GLY A 84 -20.33 -5.79 -3.88
C GLY A 84 -18.87 -6.18 -4.17
N GLY A 85 -17.88 -5.31 -3.91
CA GLY A 85 -16.47 -5.60 -4.16
C GLY A 85 -15.84 -6.51 -3.10
N LYS A 86 -15.41 -7.72 -3.47
CA LYS A 86 -14.87 -8.71 -2.51
C LYS A 86 -13.69 -8.17 -1.67
N VAL A 87 -12.67 -7.62 -2.31
CA VAL A 87 -11.44 -7.20 -1.60
C VAL A 87 -11.62 -5.92 -0.78
N SER A 88 -12.22 -4.87 -1.35
CA SER A 88 -12.36 -3.60 -0.63
C SER A 88 -13.31 -3.73 0.57
N ASN A 89 -14.38 -4.51 0.48
CA ASN A 89 -15.23 -4.79 1.64
C ASN A 89 -14.47 -5.61 2.69
N TRP A 90 -13.74 -6.66 2.29
CA TRP A 90 -12.95 -7.45 3.24
C TRP A 90 -11.91 -6.60 3.99
N LEU A 91 -11.21 -5.69 3.30
CA LEU A 91 -10.25 -4.78 3.94
C LEU A 91 -10.94 -3.84 4.93
N HIS A 92 -12.13 -3.34 4.61
CA HIS A 92 -12.89 -2.48 5.52
C HIS A 92 -13.49 -3.23 6.71
N ASP A 93 -13.89 -4.49 6.52
CA ASP A 93 -14.61 -5.26 7.53
C ASP A 93 -13.68 -6.09 8.42
N THR A 94 -12.52 -6.51 7.90
CA THR A 94 -11.66 -7.52 8.54
C THR A 94 -10.26 -7.02 8.86
N LEU A 95 -9.69 -6.12 8.03
CA LEU A 95 -8.32 -5.66 8.24
C LEU A 95 -8.26 -4.57 9.31
N HIS A 96 -7.56 -4.87 10.41
CA HIS A 96 -7.38 -4.02 11.57
C HIS A 96 -5.91 -3.85 11.92
N GLU A 97 -5.63 -2.86 12.76
CA GLU A 97 -4.30 -2.63 13.32
C GLU A 97 -3.81 -3.90 14.04
N GLY A 98 -2.54 -4.23 13.86
CA GLY A 98 -1.89 -5.42 14.41
C GLY A 98 -1.84 -6.62 13.46
N GLN A 99 -2.70 -6.68 12.44
CA GLN A 99 -2.76 -7.82 11.53
C GLN A 99 -1.70 -7.77 10.43
N GLU A 100 -1.26 -8.94 9.98
CA GLU A 100 -0.26 -9.11 8.94
C GLU A 100 -0.88 -9.58 7.63
N LEU A 101 -0.28 -9.15 6.53
CA LEU A 101 -0.56 -9.68 5.19
C LEU A 101 0.71 -9.63 4.34
N ALA A 102 0.70 -10.39 3.24
CA ALA A 102 1.78 -10.33 2.27
C ALA A 102 1.51 -9.23 1.24
N VAL A 103 2.56 -8.48 0.89
CA VAL A 103 2.54 -7.49 -0.19
C VAL A 103 3.62 -7.77 -1.21
N HIS A 104 3.32 -7.45 -2.45
CA HIS A 104 4.25 -7.50 -3.57
C HIS A 104 4.48 -6.10 -4.11
N GLY A 105 5.72 -5.81 -4.50
CA GLY A 105 6.08 -4.53 -5.11
C GLY A 105 7.29 -3.87 -4.44
N PRO A 106 7.52 -2.58 -4.72
CA PRO A 106 6.66 -1.68 -5.50
C PRO A 106 6.82 -1.88 -7.01
N VAL A 107 5.73 -1.74 -7.77
CA VAL A 107 5.75 -1.86 -9.24
C VAL A 107 4.99 -0.70 -9.91
N GLY A 108 5.11 -0.59 -11.23
CA GLY A 108 4.41 0.42 -12.04
C GLY A 108 5.36 1.42 -12.68
N LEU A 109 4.98 1.89 -13.88
CA LEU A 109 5.76 2.83 -14.70
C LEU A 109 5.30 4.27 -14.53
N PHE A 110 4.06 4.51 -14.07
CA PHE A 110 3.53 5.85 -13.85
C PHE A 110 4.23 6.49 -12.65
N ASN A 111 5.08 7.48 -12.91
CA ASN A 111 5.74 8.24 -11.86
C ASN A 111 6.24 9.60 -12.38
N ALA A 112 6.50 10.54 -11.48
CA ALA A 112 7.01 11.87 -11.84
C ALA A 112 8.56 11.95 -11.90
N ILE A 113 9.27 10.91 -11.46
CA ILE A 113 10.74 10.91 -11.35
C ILE A 113 11.39 10.62 -12.71
N ASP A 114 10.85 9.64 -13.43
CA ASP A 114 11.37 9.23 -14.74
C ASP A 114 10.94 10.17 -15.87
N TYR A 115 9.94 11.03 -15.62
CA TYR A 115 9.39 11.97 -16.57
C TYR A 115 9.38 13.39 -15.99
N PRO A 116 10.56 13.99 -15.74
CA PRO A 116 10.65 15.30 -15.12
C PRO A 116 10.07 16.37 -16.05
N SER A 117 9.35 17.33 -15.47
CA SER A 117 8.79 18.48 -16.19
C SER A 117 8.89 19.76 -15.34
N PRO A 118 9.21 20.93 -15.92
CA PRO A 118 9.24 22.19 -15.19
C PRO A 118 7.86 22.65 -14.69
N LYS A 119 6.77 22.18 -15.32
CA LYS A 119 5.39 22.42 -14.88
C LYS A 119 4.60 21.12 -14.94
N VAL A 120 3.82 20.85 -13.90
CA VAL A 120 3.02 19.63 -13.77
C VAL A 120 1.57 19.97 -13.44
N LEU A 121 0.64 19.22 -14.01
CA LEU A 121 -0.79 19.25 -13.67
C LEU A 121 -1.19 17.84 -13.25
N TYR A 122 -1.66 17.70 -12.00
CA TYR A 122 -2.23 16.46 -11.49
C TYR A 122 -3.74 16.58 -11.40
N LEU A 123 -4.45 15.66 -12.05
CA LEU A 123 -5.91 15.57 -12.02
C LEU A 123 -6.31 14.25 -11.36
N SER A 124 -7.23 14.30 -10.41
CA SER A 124 -7.82 13.13 -9.78
C SER A 124 -9.34 13.29 -9.70
N GLY A 125 -10.05 12.16 -9.62
CA GLY A 125 -11.50 12.12 -9.55
C GLY A 125 -11.94 11.07 -8.55
N GLY A 126 -12.05 11.46 -7.28
CA GLY A 126 -12.34 10.53 -6.19
C GLY A 126 -11.26 9.45 -6.01
N VAL A 127 -11.68 8.40 -5.31
CA VAL A 127 -11.06 7.07 -5.19
C VAL A 127 -12.16 6.04 -5.45
#